data_AF-A0A849QA26-F1
#
_entry.id   AF-A0A849QA26-F1
#
_cell.length_a   1.000
_cell.length_b   1.000
_cell.length_c   1.000
_cell.angle_alpha   90.00
_cell.angle_beta   90.00
_cell.angle_gamma   90.00
#
_symmetry.space_group_name_H-M   'P 1'
#
loop_
_entity.id
_entity.type
_entity.pdbx_description
1 polymer ?
#
loop_
_entity_poly.entity_id
_entity_poly.type
_entity_poly.pdbx_seq_one_letter_code
_entity_poly.pdbx_strand_id
1 'polypeptide(L)'
;MEVRPVQGRARLCQVLHAGGHRVPGRHMEGLRAHPLPDRGGVRVRGYGGHILHVDVSTGEALRTAMDPEVARLWLGGAGLGAYLVYTLVSAGADPL
;
A
#
# COMPACT_ATOMS: atom_id res chain seq x y z
N MET A 1 -23.39 -2.59 -0.53
CA MET A 1 -22.04 -2.84 0.02
C MET A 1 -21.96 -2.07 1.35
N GLU A 2 -21.72 -2.73 2.48
CA GLU A 2 -21.65 -2.03 3.78
C GLU A 2 -20.28 -1.38 3.97
N VAL A 3 -20.29 -0.09 4.32
CA VAL A 3 -19.15 0.80 4.37
C VAL A 3 -18.96 1.25 5.82
N ARG A 4 -17.79 1.00 6.43
CA ARG A 4 -17.49 1.28 7.84
C ARG A 4 -16.16 2.01 8.00
N PRO A 5 -15.99 2.93 8.97
CA PRO A 5 -14.70 3.58 9.18
C PRO A 5 -13.59 2.55 9.44
N VAL A 6 -12.40 2.83 8.91
CA VAL A 6 -11.20 2.09 9.27
C VAL A 6 -10.90 2.38 10.75
N GLN A 7 -11.21 1.43 11.62
CA GLN A 7 -10.77 1.46 13.02
C GLN A 7 -9.40 0.80 13.16
N GLY A 8 -8.55 1.42 13.99
CA GLY A 8 -7.13 1.12 14.20
C GLY A 8 -6.85 -0.35 14.48
N ARG A 9 -6.32 -1.03 13.47
CA ARG A 9 -5.59 -2.29 13.64
C ARG A 9 -4.13 -1.98 13.99
N ALA A 10 -3.40 -3.01 14.43
CA ALA A 10 -1.98 -2.95 14.75
C ALA A 10 -1.23 -1.99 13.82
N ARG A 11 -0.47 -1.05 14.40
CA ARG A 11 0.30 -0.05 13.66
C ARG A 11 1.25 -0.80 12.72
N LEU A 12 0.97 -0.75 11.43
CA LEU A 12 1.89 -1.29 10.44
C LEU A 12 3.11 -0.38 10.46
N CYS A 13 4.27 -0.93 10.77
CA CYS A 13 5.52 -0.20 10.77
C CYS A 13 6.32 -0.64 9.56
N GLN A 14 6.84 0.32 8.83
CA GLN A 14 7.91 0.08 7.89
C GLN A 14 9.22 0.01 8.65
N VAL A 15 10.11 -0.88 8.24
CA VAL A 15 11.43 -1.00 8.84
C VAL A 15 12.46 -0.50 7.83
N LEU A 16 13.16 0.58 8.18
CA LEU A 16 14.19 1.20 7.34
C LEU A 16 15.56 1.00 7.97
N HIS A 17 16.58 0.74 7.15
CA HIS A 17 17.96 0.67 7.60
C HIS A 17 18.52 2.09 7.83
N ALA A 18 19.29 2.30 8.89
CA ALA A 18 19.84 3.62 9.25
C ALA A 18 20.89 4.19 8.27
N GLY A 19 21.16 3.51 7.15
CA GLY A 19 22.03 4.01 6.08
C GLY A 19 21.79 3.28 4.77
N GLY A 20 21.43 4.04 3.72
CA GLY A 20 21.47 3.66 2.30
C GLY A 20 20.47 2.60 1.80
N HIS A 21 19.93 2.81 0.60
CA HIS A 21 18.87 2.03 -0.06
C HIS A 21 19.24 0.59 -0.49
N ARG A 22 20.20 -0.10 0.14
CA ARG A 22 20.53 -1.50 -0.18
C ARG A 22 20.55 -2.36 1.07
N VAL A 23 19.72 -3.40 1.06
CA VAL A 23 19.75 -4.50 2.04
C VAL A 23 20.23 -5.77 1.33
N PRO A 24 21.53 -6.14 1.43
CA PRO A 24 21.93 -7.53 1.24
C PRO A 24 21.36 -8.35 2.39
N GLY A 25 20.80 -9.53 2.08
CA GLY A 25 20.07 -10.32 3.06
C GLY A 25 20.85 -10.63 4.35
N ARG A 26 20.10 -10.67 5.46
CA ARG A 26 20.44 -11.25 6.77
C ARG A 26 21.34 -10.46 7.73
N HIS A 27 21.25 -9.13 7.81
CA HIS A 27 21.59 -8.42 9.05
C HIS A 27 20.41 -7.52 9.47
N MET A 28 19.87 -7.75 10.67
CA MET A 28 18.76 -6.98 11.26
C MET A 28 19.23 -5.84 12.18
N GLU A 29 20.55 -5.62 12.27
CA GLU A 29 21.12 -4.52 13.05
C GLU A 29 20.88 -3.18 12.33
N GLY A 30 20.51 -2.13 13.07
CA GLY A 30 20.30 -0.78 12.50
C GLY A 30 18.92 -0.52 11.88
N LEU A 31 17.99 -1.46 12.02
CA LEU A 31 16.61 -1.32 11.54
C LEU A 31 15.76 -0.45 12.48
N ARG A 32 15.19 0.64 11.96
CA ARG A 32 14.25 1.52 12.69
C ARG A 32 12.84 1.35 12.16
N ALA A 33 11.91 1.06 13.08
CA ALA A 33 10.49 1.00 12.79
C ALA A 33 9.90 2.42 12.69
N HIS A 34 9.34 2.75 11.53
CA HIS A 34 8.61 3.98 11.28
C HIS A 34 7.14 3.64 11.09
N PRO A 35 6.20 4.28 11.83
CA PRO A 35 4.78 4.12 11.56
C PRO A 35 4.49 4.48 10.11
N LEU A 36 3.77 3.62 9.41
CA LEU A 36 3.29 3.96 8.08
C LEU A 36 2.33 5.15 8.18
N PRO A 37 2.49 6.18 7.32
CA PRO A 37 1.49 7.23 7.24
C PRO A 37 0.16 6.59 6.85
N ASP A 38 -0.87 6.83 7.66
CA ASP A 38 -2.23 6.34 7.42
C ASP A 38 -3.10 7.52 7.00
N ARG A 39 -3.61 7.50 5.77
CA ARG A 39 -4.54 8.54 5.30
C ARG A 39 -5.99 8.34 5.78
N GLY A 40 -6.20 7.45 6.75
CA GLY A 40 -7.53 7.10 7.26
C GLY A 40 -8.40 6.52 6.14
N GLY A 41 -9.71 6.40 6.37
CA GLY A 41 -10.72 6.13 5.33
C GLY A 41 -11.72 5.05 5.72
N VAL A 42 -12.28 4.36 4.71
CA VAL A 42 -13.46 3.51 4.89
C VAL A 42 -13.22 2.09 4.38
N ARG A 43 -13.69 1.11 5.14
CA ARG A 43 -13.62 -0.32 4.82
C ARG A 43 -14.92 -0.78 4.23
N VAL A 44 -14.79 -1.66 3.25
CA VAL A 44 -15.91 -2.38 2.69
C VAL A 44 -15.84 -3.86 3.08
N ARG A 45 -16.97 -4.46 3.44
CA ARG A 45 -17.01 -5.90 3.77
C ARG A 45 -16.41 -6.75 2.64
N GLY A 46 -15.52 -7.68 3.00
CA GLY A 46 -14.78 -8.51 2.04
C GLY A 46 -13.44 -7.92 1.58
N TYR A 47 -13.13 -6.66 1.93
CA TYR A 47 -11.89 -5.97 1.56
C TYR A 47 -11.00 -5.69 2.77
N GLY A 48 -9.69 -5.66 2.55
CA GLY A 48 -8.71 -5.24 3.56
C GLY A 48 -8.84 -3.77 3.97
N GLY A 49 -9.50 -2.96 3.13
CA GLY A 49 -9.80 -1.55 3.39
C GLY A 49 -8.65 -0.58 3.08
N HIS A 50 -7.50 -1.09 2.65
CA HIS A 50 -6.31 -0.30 2.37
C HIS A 50 -5.54 -0.84 1.18
N ILE A 51 -4.78 0.05 0.55
CA ILE A 51 -3.75 -0.26 -0.44
C ILE A 51 -2.41 0.14 0.18
N LEU A 52 -1.43 -0.76 0.09
CA LEU A 52 -0.04 -0.48 0.48
C LEU A 52 0.71 -0.04 -0.78
N HIS A 53 1.19 1.19 -0.79
CA HIS A 53 2.08 1.71 -1.81
C HIS A 53 3.52 1.57 -1.30
N VAL A 54 4.41 1.02 -2.11
CA VAL A 54 5.83 0.91 -1.80
C VAL A 54 6.62 1.50 -2.96
N ASP A 55 7.40 2.52 -2.68
CA ASP A 55 8.43 2.99 -3.59
C ASP A 55 9.70 2.19 -3.32
N VAL A 56 10.06 1.32 -4.25
CA VAL A 56 11.22 0.43 -4.11
C VAL A 56 12.56 1.15 -4.35
N SER A 57 12.54 2.36 -4.92
CA SER A 57 13.75 3.16 -5.15
C SER A 57 14.24 3.82 -3.86
N THR A 58 13.29 4.32 -3.05
CA THR A 58 13.56 4.94 -1.75
C THR A 58 13.38 3.95 -0.60
N GLY A 59 12.63 2.88 -0.84
CA GLY A 59 12.18 1.95 0.18
C GLY A 59 10.93 2.44 0.92
N GLU A 60 10.49 3.70 0.76
CA GLU A 60 9.34 4.29 1.48
C GLU A 60 8.03 3.55 1.20
N ALA A 61 7.17 3.46 2.22
CA ALA A 61 5.86 2.88 2.10
C ALA A 61 4.77 3.82 2.64
N LEU A 62 3.59 3.73 2.05
CA LEU A 62 2.41 4.53 2.38
C LEU A 62 1.17 3.64 2.42
N ARG A 63 0.31 3.87 3.40
CA ARG A 63 -0.98 3.19 3.49
C ARG A 63 -2.10 4.16 3.15
N THR A 64 -2.84 3.85 2.09
CA THR A 64 -4.00 4.62 1.64
C THR A 64 -5.27 3.82 1.89
N ALA A 65 -6.41 4.46 2.17
CA ALA A 65 -7.68 3.75 2.20
C ALA A 65 -8.14 3.34 0.81
N MET A 66 -8.84 2.22 0.77
CA MET A 66 -9.59 1.81 -0.39
C MET A 66 -10.79 2.73 -0.61
N ASP A 67 -10.96 3.21 -1.83
CA ASP A 67 -12.19 3.89 -2.25
C ASP A 67 -13.33 2.86 -2.39
N PRO A 68 -14.46 3.02 -1.67
CA PRO A 68 -15.61 2.13 -1.78
C PRO A 68 -16.20 2.03 -3.19
N GLU A 69 -16.13 3.11 -3.98
CA GLU A 69 -16.64 3.13 -5.35
C GLU A 69 -15.78 2.25 -6.26
N VAL A 70 -14.45 2.35 -6.11
CA VAL A 70 -13.49 1.50 -6.83
C VAL A 70 -13.72 0.03 -6.47
N ALA A 71 -13.87 -0.29 -5.19
CA ALA A 71 -14.15 -1.65 -4.74
C ALA A 71 -15.48 -2.20 -5.28
N ARG A 72 -16.48 -1.35 -5.52
CA ARG A 72 -17.76 -1.77 -6.13
C ARG A 72 -17.62 -2.01 -7.64
N LEU A 73 -16.95 -1.10 -8.35
CA LEU A 73 -16.86 -1.14 -9.82
C LEU A 73 -15.89 -2.22 -10.30
N TRP A 74 -14.78 -2.39 -9.61
CA TRP A 74 -13.66 -3.23 -10.06
C TRP A 74 -13.48 -4.50 -9.24
N LEU A 75 -14.33 -4.67 -8.22
CA LEU A 75 -14.27 -5.78 -7.28
C LEU A 75 -12.85 -5.89 -6.68
N GLY A 76 -12.18 -7.02 -6.92
CA GLY A 76 -10.81 -7.28 -6.49
C GLY A 76 -10.02 -8.06 -7.54
N GLY A 77 -8.86 -8.59 -7.14
CA GLY A 77 -8.03 -9.42 -8.01
C GLY A 77 -7.69 -8.73 -9.33
N ALA A 78 -8.03 -9.38 -10.45
CA ALA A 78 -7.73 -8.86 -11.79
C ALA A 78 -8.41 -7.52 -12.11
N GLY A 79 -9.67 -7.31 -11.67
CA GLY A 79 -10.39 -6.07 -11.96
C GLY A 79 -9.75 -4.86 -11.26
N LEU A 80 -9.46 -5.00 -9.97
CA LEU A 80 -8.73 -3.98 -9.22
C LEU A 80 -7.31 -3.79 -9.77
N GLY A 81 -6.61 -4.87 -10.14
CA GLY A 81 -5.29 -4.80 -10.76
C GLY A 81 -5.29 -3.98 -12.06
N ALA A 82 -6.27 -4.22 -12.94
CA ALA A 82 -6.41 -3.48 -14.19
C ALA A 82 -6.70 -1.99 -13.95
N TYR A 83 -7.58 -1.66 -13.01
CA TYR A 83 -7.84 -0.27 -12.60
C TYR A 83 -6.57 0.42 -12.08
N LEU A 84 -5.78 -0.26 -11.24
CA LEU A 84 -4.56 0.30 -10.68
C LEU A 84 -3.50 0.52 -11.75
N VAL A 85 -3.30 -0.42 -12.68
CA VAL A 85 -2.37 -0.24 -13.80
C VAL A 85 -2.80 0.95 -14.67
N TYR A 86 -4.07 1.03 -15.04
CA TYR A 86 -4.59 2.12 -15.86
C TYR A 86 -4.42 3.50 -15.20
N THR A 87 -4.57 3.58 -13.86
CA THR A 87 -4.51 4.85 -13.14
C THR A 87 -3.12 5.26 -12.69
N LEU A 88 -2.23 4.31 -12.40
CA LEU A 88 -0.91 4.57 -11.82
C LEU A 88 0.24 4.47 -12.82
N VAL A 89 0.07 3.74 -13.92
CA VAL A 89 1.13 3.52 -14.91
C VAL A 89 0.91 4.43 -16.10
N SER A 90 1.92 5.23 -16.44
CA SER A 90 1.89 6.08 -17.63
C SER A 90 1.70 5.26 -18.91
N ALA A 91 0.90 5.78 -19.83
CA ALA A 91 0.74 5.16 -21.15
C ALA A 91 2.10 5.07 -21.86
N GLY A 92 2.44 3.88 -22.36
CA GLY A 92 3.72 3.63 -23.02
C GLY A 92 4.92 3.49 -22.07
N ALA A 93 4.69 3.33 -20.75
CA ALA A 93 5.75 2.97 -19.82
C ALA A 93 6.49 1.71 -20.27
N ASP A 94 7.82 1.74 -20.17
CA ASP A 94 8.64 0.57 -20.41
C ASP A 94 8.32 -0.52 -19.37
N PRO A 95 8.18 -1.80 -19.78
CA PRO A 95 7.79 -2.85 -18.85
C PRO A 95 8.90 -3.28 -17.87
N LEU A 96 10.11 -2.71 -17.93
CA LEU A 96 11.26 -3.13 -17.11
C LEU A 96 11.88 -1.98 -16.28
#